data_AF-I0Z681-F1
#
_entry.id   AF-I0Z681-F1
#
_cell.length_a   1.000
_cell.length_b   1.000
_cell.length_c   1.000
_cell.angle_alpha   90.00
_cell.angle_beta   90.00
_cell.angle_gamma   90.00
#
_symmetry.space_group_name_H-M   'P 1'
#
loop_
_entity.id
_entity.type
_entity.pdbx_description
1 polymer ?
#
loop_
_entity_poly.entity_id
_entity_poly.type
_entity_poly.pdbx_seq_one_letter_code
_entity_poly.pdbx_strand_id
1 'polypeptide(L)'
;MLKFQCSTLSAALVCAVCVLHLAFTASADEHKAPLIIAHRGSPCHFPEETLEGFSRAIEYGVDYIEMDVVSTKDGHLICRHELTLDDSTDVADHPEFAERKWATTLPSGREQSGFFAANFTLQEIRTLYARQAIPFRNQASSHSFRVRTLPEVLQLAMNSTESGRPVGVYIETKGPAFHSSIGQPLEARLVDALIAAGYGKMAAAPLILQSFELQSLQNLSRELEARGLPGRADLVWLLDCASEVNDTQLDAFATYGYGIGPEKSMVATLDLAPECARSEGDACSAVSPSQTCTGRLTTAAAAGAAARSGATVRSGLVERAHARGLVVHPYTFRNEGRFMALDFDADPLAELSLFRELGVDGVFVDCPATAAEWLATQHLTPTSWIGSVIGGPGPRQSAAIASVSVLATLLAITLVWGVVTLVRHRRRQRAKYDFFPSMFNTGDLTWYPPDYRRAVVDEAGGGSRGEECGEDTPLPTSIMMTTIDSPPRIAERERRADNAAGGT
;
A
#
# COMPACT_ATOMS: atom_id res chain seq x y z
N MET A 1 -17.59 -24.53 56.86
CA MET A 1 -17.99 -24.04 55.53
C MET A 1 -17.15 -22.84 55.06
N LEU A 2 -16.96 -21.77 55.86
CA LEU A 2 -16.22 -20.54 55.49
C LEU A 2 -14.96 -20.70 54.59
N LYS A 3 -14.09 -21.68 54.86
CA LYS A 3 -12.83 -21.86 54.10
C LYS A 3 -13.01 -22.15 52.59
N PHE A 4 -14.18 -22.59 52.14
CA PHE A 4 -14.46 -22.81 50.70
C PHE A 4 -14.90 -21.54 49.96
N GLN A 5 -15.55 -20.59 50.65
CA GLN A 5 -16.09 -19.36 50.04
C GLN A 5 -14.99 -18.34 49.70
N CYS A 6 -13.91 -18.31 50.49
CA CYS A 6 -12.79 -17.40 50.26
C CYS A 6 -12.02 -17.75 48.97
N SER A 7 -11.80 -19.03 48.68
CA SER A 7 -11.11 -19.48 47.47
C SER A 7 -11.86 -19.19 46.17
N THR A 8 -13.20 -19.22 46.18
CA THR A 8 -14.01 -18.91 44.98
C THR A 8 -14.02 -17.42 44.67
N LEU A 9 -14.02 -16.56 45.71
CA LEU A 9 -13.95 -15.11 45.56
C LEU A 9 -12.63 -14.65 44.93
N SER A 10 -11.49 -15.19 45.37
CA SER A 10 -10.19 -14.87 44.75
C SER A 10 -10.10 -15.31 43.29
N ALA A 11 -10.62 -16.49 42.94
CA ALA A 11 -10.64 -16.97 41.56
C ALA A 11 -11.54 -16.10 40.66
N ALA A 12 -12.74 -15.74 41.14
CA ALA A 12 -13.65 -14.86 40.42
C ALA A 12 -13.06 -13.46 40.20
N LEU A 13 -12.37 -12.90 41.20
CA LEU A 13 -11.71 -11.59 41.08
C LEU A 13 -10.55 -11.61 40.07
N VAL A 14 -9.74 -12.67 40.05
CA VAL A 14 -8.67 -12.82 39.04
C VAL A 14 -9.27 -12.97 37.65
N CYS A 15 -10.32 -13.79 37.46
CA CYS A 15 -11.02 -13.87 36.18
C CYS A 15 -11.62 -12.52 35.76
N ALA A 16 -12.25 -11.77 36.66
CA ALA A 16 -12.81 -10.45 36.36
C ALA A 16 -11.73 -9.44 35.95
N VAL A 17 -10.58 -9.42 36.64
CA VAL A 17 -9.44 -8.57 36.26
C VAL A 17 -8.83 -9.00 34.94
N CYS A 18 -8.67 -10.29 34.67
CA CYS A 18 -8.19 -10.79 33.37
C CYS A 18 -9.16 -10.47 32.22
N VAL A 19 -10.47 -10.60 32.44
CA VAL A 19 -11.50 -10.23 31.44
C VAL A 19 -11.53 -8.72 31.22
N LEU A 20 -11.39 -7.90 32.27
CA LEU A 20 -11.26 -6.44 32.14
C LEU A 20 -9.96 -6.04 31.41
N HIS A 21 -8.84 -6.74 31.65
CA HIS A 21 -7.61 -6.51 30.88
C HIS A 21 -7.77 -6.91 29.42
N LEU A 22 -8.34 -8.09 29.14
CA LEU A 22 -8.63 -8.55 27.78
C LEU A 22 -9.58 -7.60 27.03
N ALA A 23 -10.62 -7.12 27.70
CA ALA A 23 -11.53 -6.12 27.14
C ALA A 23 -10.86 -4.75 26.93
N PHE A 24 -9.96 -4.33 27.81
CA PHE A 24 -9.20 -3.09 27.66
C PHE A 24 -8.17 -3.18 26.52
N THR A 25 -7.49 -4.33 26.35
CA THR A 25 -6.61 -4.57 25.20
C THR A 25 -7.37 -4.77 23.89
N ALA A 26 -8.58 -5.32 23.93
CA ALA A 26 -9.45 -5.44 22.75
C ALA A 26 -10.20 -4.13 22.41
N SER A 27 -10.20 -3.15 23.32
CA SER A 27 -10.72 -1.79 23.09
C SER A 27 -9.66 -0.84 22.54
N ALA A 28 -8.39 -1.26 22.47
CA ALA A 28 -7.39 -0.63 21.65
C ALA A 28 -7.52 -1.20 20.23
N ASP A 29 -8.53 -0.74 19.50
CA ASP A 29 -8.54 -0.87 18.04
C ASP A 29 -7.42 0.04 17.50
N GLU A 30 -6.22 -0.54 17.38
CA GLU A 30 -5.04 0.14 16.86
C GLU A 30 -5.24 0.34 15.35
N HIS A 31 -6.02 1.36 14.99
CA HIS A 31 -6.34 1.72 13.61
C HIS A 31 -5.07 1.67 12.77
N LYS A 32 -4.97 0.60 11.97
CA LYS A 32 -3.79 0.26 11.18
C LYS A 32 -3.39 1.50 10.36
N ALA A 33 -2.09 1.76 10.26
CA ALA A 33 -1.64 2.86 9.41
C ALA A 33 -2.19 2.66 7.98
N PRO A 34 -2.81 3.70 7.38
CA PRO A 34 -3.35 3.60 6.03
C PRO A 34 -2.23 3.33 5.04
N LEU A 35 -2.56 2.57 3.98
CA LEU A 35 -1.66 2.34 2.85
C LEU A 35 -1.20 3.67 2.25
N ILE A 36 0.11 3.88 2.13
CA ILE A 36 0.64 5.08 1.48
C ILE A 36 0.73 4.81 -0.02
N ILE A 37 -0.09 5.53 -0.79
CA ILE A 37 -0.19 5.38 -2.25
C ILE A 37 0.44 6.61 -2.91
N ALA A 38 1.53 6.42 -3.63
CA ALA A 38 2.25 7.47 -4.34
C ALA A 38 1.52 7.85 -5.64
N HIS A 39 0.63 8.84 -5.54
CA HIS A 39 -0.18 9.36 -6.64
C HIS A 39 0.74 9.91 -7.75
N ARG A 40 0.74 9.25 -8.91
CA ARG A 40 1.64 9.50 -10.06
C ARG A 40 3.14 9.58 -9.69
N GLY A 41 3.54 8.84 -8.64
CA GLY A 41 4.88 8.83 -8.09
C GLY A 41 5.14 9.93 -7.07
N SER A 42 5.90 10.97 -7.43
CA SER A 42 6.25 12.08 -6.53
C SER A 42 6.08 13.45 -7.21
N PRO A 43 4.85 13.80 -7.65
CA PRO A 43 4.57 15.00 -8.46
C PRO A 43 4.80 16.34 -7.74
N CYS A 44 5.15 16.36 -6.45
CA CYS A 44 5.66 17.55 -5.76
C CYS A 44 7.14 17.88 -6.06
N HIS A 45 7.94 16.89 -6.48
CA HIS A 45 9.37 17.01 -6.74
C HIS A 45 9.74 16.82 -8.23
N PHE A 46 8.97 16.00 -8.95
CA PHE A 46 9.18 15.62 -10.36
C PHE A 46 7.93 15.95 -11.18
N PRO A 47 8.02 15.97 -12.53
CA PRO A 47 6.84 15.77 -13.37
C PRO A 47 6.16 14.45 -13.00
N GLU A 48 4.83 14.44 -13.02
CA GLU A 48 4.02 13.24 -12.82
C GLU A 48 4.32 12.14 -13.86
N GLU A 49 4.06 10.88 -13.50
CA GLU A 49 4.17 9.71 -14.40
C GLU A 49 5.61 9.41 -14.91
N THR A 50 6.62 9.89 -14.20
CA THR A 50 8.05 9.66 -14.52
C THR A 50 8.64 8.50 -13.72
N LEU A 51 9.48 7.66 -14.35
CA LEU A 51 10.25 6.61 -13.64
C LEU A 51 11.07 7.18 -12.49
N GLU A 52 11.51 8.42 -12.63
CA GLU A 52 12.28 9.19 -11.68
C GLU A 52 11.43 9.59 -10.46
N GLY A 53 10.19 10.05 -10.68
CA GLY A 53 9.21 10.25 -9.61
C GLY A 53 8.78 8.95 -8.93
N PHE A 54 8.63 7.86 -9.68
CA PHE A 54 8.31 6.53 -9.13
C PHE A 54 9.46 5.93 -8.30
N SER A 55 10.68 6.00 -8.81
CA SER A 55 11.87 5.51 -8.08
C SER A 55 12.01 6.25 -6.75
N ARG A 56 11.83 7.58 -6.76
CA ARG A 56 11.89 8.37 -5.54
C ARG A 56 10.74 8.09 -4.58
N ALA A 57 9.54 7.75 -5.05
CA ALA A 57 8.45 7.29 -4.20
C ALA A 57 8.79 5.96 -3.50
N ILE A 58 9.37 4.99 -4.24
CA ILE A 58 9.84 3.71 -3.70
C ILE A 58 10.93 3.93 -2.63
N GLU A 59 11.88 4.86 -2.86
CA GLU A 59 12.90 5.25 -1.87
C GLU A 59 12.30 5.82 -0.57
N TYR A 60 11.14 6.48 -0.63
CA TYR A 60 10.41 6.95 0.56
C TYR A 60 9.58 5.85 1.24
N GLY A 61 9.56 4.62 0.72
CA GLY A 61 8.94 3.47 1.38
C GLY A 61 7.42 3.38 1.26
N VAL A 62 6.82 3.97 0.22
CA VAL A 62 5.37 3.86 -0.05
C VAL A 62 4.92 2.41 -0.28
N ASP A 63 3.66 2.10 -0.01
CA ASP A 63 3.11 0.76 -0.20
C ASP A 63 2.77 0.48 -1.67
N TYR A 64 2.29 1.50 -2.37
CA TYR A 64 1.94 1.44 -3.79
C TYR A 64 2.52 2.63 -4.54
N ILE A 65 2.95 2.41 -5.78
CA ILE A 65 3.01 3.48 -6.79
C ILE A 65 1.74 3.44 -7.64
N GLU A 66 1.16 4.61 -7.92
CA GLU A 66 -0.03 4.74 -8.76
C GLU A 66 0.31 5.40 -10.11
N MET A 67 -0.30 4.89 -11.19
CA MET A 67 -0.16 5.41 -12.55
C MET A 67 -1.50 5.41 -13.30
N ASP A 68 -1.78 6.48 -14.03
CA ASP A 68 -2.87 6.57 -15.00
C ASP A 68 -2.45 5.96 -16.35
N VAL A 69 -3.33 5.21 -17.05
CA VAL A 69 -3.03 4.69 -18.40
C VAL A 69 -4.00 5.14 -19.50
N VAL A 70 -3.40 5.53 -20.63
CA VAL A 70 -4.06 5.84 -21.92
C VAL A 70 -3.40 5.06 -23.06
N SER A 71 -4.12 4.90 -24.18
CA SER A 71 -3.60 4.24 -25.38
C SER A 71 -2.88 5.22 -26.32
N THR A 72 -1.81 4.74 -26.94
CA THR A 72 -1.23 5.33 -28.16
C THR A 72 -2.01 4.86 -29.41
N LYS A 73 -1.79 5.54 -30.53
CA LYS A 73 -2.36 5.21 -31.86
C LYS A 73 -2.01 3.80 -32.35
N ASP A 74 -0.79 3.37 -32.07
CA ASP A 74 -0.25 2.03 -32.35
C ASP A 74 -0.57 1.00 -31.25
N GLY A 75 -1.30 1.41 -30.21
CA GLY A 75 -1.93 0.51 -29.23
C GLY A 75 -1.10 0.13 -28.01
N HIS A 76 0.01 0.83 -27.77
CA HIS A 76 0.76 0.72 -26.51
C HIS A 76 0.05 1.49 -25.39
N LEU A 77 0.28 1.09 -24.14
CA LEU A 77 -0.19 1.85 -22.97
C LEU A 77 0.95 2.74 -22.44
N ILE A 78 0.65 4.02 -22.25
CA ILE A 78 1.55 5.00 -21.63
C ILE A 78 0.99 5.50 -20.31
N CYS A 79 1.90 5.89 -19.41
CA CYS A 79 1.59 6.44 -18.10
C CYS A 79 1.30 7.95 -18.23
N ARG A 80 0.01 8.36 -18.14
CA ARG A 80 -0.48 9.74 -18.33
C ARG A 80 -1.91 9.94 -17.79
N HIS A 81 -2.10 10.94 -16.92
CA HIS A 81 -3.42 11.33 -16.38
C HIS A 81 -4.45 11.85 -17.39
N GLU A 82 -4.02 12.42 -18.51
CA GLU A 82 -4.93 13.08 -19.44
C GLU A 82 -5.00 12.35 -20.77
N LEU A 83 -6.20 12.31 -21.36
CA LEU A 83 -6.41 11.90 -22.75
C LEU A 83 -5.59 12.76 -23.72
N THR A 84 -5.30 13.99 -23.34
CA THR A 84 -4.57 15.02 -24.09
C THR A 84 -3.18 15.26 -23.51
N LEU A 85 -2.18 15.34 -24.38
CA LEU A 85 -0.78 15.41 -23.97
C LEU A 85 -0.37 16.80 -23.43
N ASP A 86 -1.14 17.85 -23.77
CA ASP A 86 -0.88 19.28 -23.60
C ASP A 86 -0.30 19.69 -22.23
N ASP A 87 -1.00 19.37 -21.13
CA ASP A 87 -0.71 20.00 -19.83
C ASP A 87 0.52 19.42 -19.10
N SER A 88 0.96 18.22 -19.45
CA SER A 88 2.13 17.56 -18.82
C SER A 88 3.16 17.00 -19.81
N THR A 89 3.20 17.50 -21.05
CA THR A 89 4.35 17.32 -21.96
C THR A 89 4.68 18.58 -22.74
N ASP A 90 5.84 18.60 -23.39
CA ASP A 90 6.23 19.65 -24.34
C ASP A 90 5.70 19.45 -25.78
N VAL A 91 4.63 18.66 -25.97
CA VAL A 91 4.00 18.41 -27.29
C VAL A 91 3.64 19.68 -28.07
N ALA A 92 3.31 20.78 -27.37
CA ALA A 92 2.98 22.07 -27.98
C ALA A 92 4.21 22.83 -28.51
N ASP A 93 5.41 22.46 -28.08
CA ASP A 93 6.68 23.08 -28.47
C ASP A 93 7.26 22.44 -29.75
N HIS A 94 6.73 21.29 -30.19
CA HIS A 94 7.12 20.54 -31.38
C HIS A 94 6.36 21.01 -32.65
N PRO A 95 6.99 21.75 -33.58
CA PRO A 95 6.30 22.29 -34.75
C PRO A 95 5.74 21.22 -35.69
N GLU A 96 6.39 20.05 -35.77
CA GLU A 96 5.95 18.88 -36.54
C GLU A 96 4.63 18.28 -36.03
N PHE A 97 4.20 18.63 -34.81
CA PHE A 97 2.94 18.19 -34.22
C PHE A 97 1.85 19.26 -34.22
N ALA A 98 2.11 20.50 -34.69
CA ALA A 98 1.15 21.60 -34.61
C ALA A 98 -0.24 21.30 -35.21
N GLU A 99 -0.29 20.58 -36.33
CA GLU A 99 -1.53 20.17 -37.01
C GLU A 99 -2.25 18.97 -36.34
N ARG A 100 -1.68 18.40 -35.27
CA ARG A 100 -2.21 17.20 -34.57
C ARG A 100 -3.19 17.55 -33.44
N LYS A 101 -3.40 18.84 -33.15
CA LYS A 101 -4.40 19.27 -32.16
C LYS A 101 -5.80 19.02 -32.71
N TRP A 102 -6.57 18.22 -31.99
CA TRP A 102 -7.91 17.78 -32.37
C TRP A 102 -8.96 18.30 -31.37
N ALA A 103 -10.24 18.19 -31.71
CA ALA A 103 -11.37 18.55 -30.87
C ALA A 103 -12.50 17.53 -31.08
N THR A 104 -13.13 17.08 -30.00
CA THR A 104 -14.14 16.01 -30.05
C THR A 104 -15.07 16.04 -28.83
N THR A 105 -16.28 15.53 -29.01
CA THR A 105 -17.21 15.23 -27.92
C THR A 105 -16.84 13.88 -27.28
N LEU A 106 -16.52 13.85 -25.99
CA LEU A 106 -16.34 12.60 -25.25
C LEU A 106 -17.68 11.85 -25.09
N PRO A 107 -17.68 10.53 -24.82
CA PRO A 107 -18.91 9.78 -24.51
C PRO A 107 -19.71 10.31 -23.31
N SER A 108 -19.11 11.10 -22.44
CA SER A 108 -19.77 11.84 -21.35
C SER A 108 -20.52 13.11 -21.80
N GLY A 109 -20.51 13.43 -23.10
CA GLY A 109 -21.07 14.66 -23.66
C GLY A 109 -20.18 15.90 -23.48
N ARG A 110 -18.99 15.76 -22.88
CA ARG A 110 -18.03 16.85 -22.68
C ARG A 110 -17.20 17.10 -23.93
N GLU A 111 -17.19 18.32 -24.45
CA GLU A 111 -16.24 18.76 -25.47
C GLU A 111 -14.81 18.83 -24.89
N GLN A 112 -13.83 18.26 -25.59
CA GLN A 112 -12.40 18.38 -25.23
C GLN A 112 -11.55 18.60 -26.49
N SER A 113 -10.52 19.44 -26.37
CA SER A 113 -9.56 19.72 -27.45
C SER A 113 -8.13 19.73 -26.94
N GLY A 114 -7.22 19.12 -27.72
CA GLY A 114 -5.82 18.94 -27.36
C GLY A 114 -5.10 17.97 -28.30
N PHE A 115 -3.86 17.65 -27.96
CA PHE A 115 -3.03 16.65 -28.60
C PHE A 115 -3.35 15.27 -27.99
N PHE A 116 -4.46 14.66 -28.40
CA PHE A 116 -4.91 13.37 -27.86
C PHE A 116 -3.85 12.26 -28.03
N ALA A 117 -3.48 11.56 -26.95
CA ALA A 117 -2.44 10.52 -26.97
C ALA A 117 -2.72 9.41 -28.01
N ALA A 118 -4.00 9.04 -28.16
CA ALA A 118 -4.49 8.08 -29.15
C ALA A 118 -4.26 8.49 -30.63
N ASN A 119 -3.87 9.74 -30.90
CA ASN A 119 -3.48 10.23 -32.23
C ASN A 119 -1.96 10.15 -32.51
N PHE A 120 -1.13 9.76 -31.53
CA PHE A 120 0.33 9.64 -31.65
C PHE A 120 0.79 8.20 -31.49
N THR A 121 1.80 7.82 -32.27
CA THR A 121 2.52 6.55 -32.09
C THR A 121 3.43 6.59 -30.86
N LEU A 122 3.79 5.43 -30.32
CA LEU A 122 4.77 5.36 -29.22
C LEU A 122 6.14 5.92 -29.65
N GLN A 123 6.49 5.82 -30.93
CA GLN A 123 7.72 6.43 -31.45
C GLN A 123 7.69 7.96 -31.37
N GLU A 124 6.55 8.60 -31.70
CA GLU A 124 6.36 10.05 -31.55
C GLU A 124 6.31 10.44 -30.06
N ILE A 125 5.58 9.71 -29.22
CA ILE A 125 5.48 10.02 -27.78
C ILE A 125 6.84 9.95 -27.08
N ARG A 126 7.74 9.04 -27.51
CA ARG A 126 9.11 8.95 -26.99
C ARG A 126 10.02 10.14 -27.37
N THR A 127 9.62 11.04 -28.29
CA THR A 127 10.37 12.28 -28.55
C THR A 127 10.02 13.41 -27.59
N LEU A 128 8.95 13.29 -26.81
CA LEU A 128 8.47 14.29 -25.84
C LEU A 128 9.18 14.19 -24.48
N TYR A 129 9.22 15.29 -23.73
CA TYR A 129 9.54 15.32 -22.31
C TYR A 129 8.29 15.54 -21.46
N ALA A 130 8.32 15.05 -20.22
CA ALA A 130 7.26 15.24 -19.24
C ALA A 130 7.41 16.59 -18.52
N ARG A 131 6.32 17.36 -18.45
CA ARG A 131 6.24 18.68 -17.78
C ARG A 131 5.53 18.57 -16.43
N GLN A 132 5.95 19.40 -15.48
CA GLN A 132 5.25 19.61 -14.20
C GLN A 132 3.91 20.34 -14.46
N ALA A 133 2.79 19.61 -14.42
CA ALA A 133 1.48 20.13 -14.80
C ALA A 133 0.96 21.26 -13.88
N ILE A 134 1.39 21.31 -12.61
CA ILE A 134 0.94 22.33 -11.66
C ILE A 134 1.85 23.58 -11.78
N PRO A 135 1.36 24.73 -12.28
CA PRO A 135 2.25 25.83 -12.70
C PRO A 135 3.06 26.49 -11.59
N PHE A 136 2.62 26.37 -10.33
CA PHE A 136 3.31 26.93 -9.15
C PHE A 136 4.24 25.93 -8.44
N ARG A 137 4.32 24.67 -8.91
CA ARG A 137 5.36 23.72 -8.48
C ARG A 137 6.67 23.98 -9.23
N ASN A 138 7.74 23.33 -8.78
CA ASN A 138 9.06 23.50 -9.39
C ASN A 138 9.07 23.01 -10.86
N GLN A 139 9.25 23.94 -11.79
CA GLN A 139 9.29 23.68 -13.24
C GLN A 139 10.68 23.27 -13.77
N ALA A 140 11.72 23.26 -12.93
CA ALA A 140 13.10 23.05 -13.39
C ALA A 140 13.35 21.68 -14.06
N SER A 141 12.53 20.67 -13.76
CA SER A 141 12.61 19.31 -14.29
C SER A 141 11.70 19.04 -15.50
N SER A 142 10.93 20.04 -15.95
CA SER A 142 9.91 19.91 -17.02
C SER A 142 10.44 19.60 -18.44
N HIS A 143 11.76 19.48 -18.61
CA HIS A 143 12.40 18.96 -19.84
C HIS A 143 13.54 17.97 -19.52
N SER A 144 13.48 17.28 -18.37
CA SER A 144 14.52 16.35 -17.93
C SER A 144 14.18 14.87 -18.19
N PHE A 145 12.89 14.51 -18.19
CA PHE A 145 12.45 13.12 -18.16
C PHE A 145 11.48 12.80 -19.32
N ARG A 146 11.46 11.54 -19.76
CA ARG A 146 10.65 11.09 -20.90
C ARG A 146 9.30 10.53 -20.46
N VAL A 147 8.30 10.63 -21.34
CA VAL A 147 7.03 9.90 -21.19
C VAL A 147 7.31 8.40 -21.18
N ARG A 148 6.63 7.65 -20.31
CA ARG A 148 6.90 6.25 -20.00
C ARG A 148 5.76 5.34 -20.46
N THR A 149 6.11 4.10 -20.82
CA THR A 149 5.14 3.03 -21.10
C THR A 149 4.82 2.26 -19.82
N LEU A 150 3.62 1.72 -19.72
CA LEU A 150 3.23 0.90 -18.56
C LEU A 150 4.24 -0.25 -18.29
N PRO A 151 4.72 -1.04 -19.29
CA PRO A 151 5.74 -2.06 -19.05
C PRO A 151 7.05 -1.54 -18.43
N GLU A 152 7.46 -0.30 -18.71
CA GLU A 152 8.67 0.29 -18.10
C GLU A 152 8.45 0.58 -16.60
N VAL A 153 7.25 1.02 -16.20
CA VAL A 153 6.88 1.26 -14.80
C VAL A 153 6.63 -0.06 -14.05
N LEU A 154 5.97 -1.03 -14.68
CA LEU A 154 5.80 -2.38 -14.11
C LEU A 154 7.15 -3.08 -13.88
N GLN A 155 8.13 -2.90 -14.76
CA GLN A 155 9.49 -3.44 -14.57
C GLN A 155 10.20 -2.77 -13.38
N LEU A 156 10.04 -1.45 -13.18
CA LEU A 156 10.55 -0.76 -12.00
C LEU A 156 9.94 -1.31 -10.70
N ALA A 157 8.62 -1.50 -10.67
CA ALA A 157 7.93 -2.07 -9.51
C ALA A 157 8.39 -3.51 -9.22
N MET A 158 8.51 -4.37 -10.24
CA MET A 158 9.01 -5.74 -10.07
C MET A 158 10.48 -5.77 -9.60
N ASN A 159 11.32 -4.85 -10.07
CA ASN A 159 12.71 -4.73 -9.62
C ASN A 159 12.85 -4.22 -8.17
N SER A 160 11.85 -3.49 -7.64
CA SER A 160 11.86 -3.03 -6.24
C SER A 160 12.02 -4.17 -5.22
N THR A 161 11.62 -5.39 -5.60
CA THR A 161 11.73 -6.60 -4.76
C THR A 161 13.16 -6.91 -4.30
N GLU A 162 14.19 -6.53 -5.07
CA GLU A 162 15.59 -6.69 -4.70
C GLU A 162 16.00 -5.85 -3.46
N SER A 163 15.23 -4.81 -3.12
CA SER A 163 15.42 -3.99 -1.92
C SER A 163 14.87 -4.60 -0.63
N GLY A 164 14.20 -5.76 -0.71
CA GLY A 164 13.70 -6.51 0.44
C GLY A 164 12.21 -6.32 0.77
N ARG A 165 11.49 -5.44 0.06
CA ARG A 165 10.02 -5.36 0.09
C ARG A 165 9.46 -5.06 -1.31
N PRO A 166 8.46 -5.81 -1.82
CA PRO A 166 7.75 -5.42 -3.02
C PRO A 166 6.97 -4.12 -2.79
N VAL A 167 7.13 -3.13 -3.66
CA VAL A 167 6.11 -2.08 -3.83
C VAL A 167 4.94 -2.65 -4.65
N GLY A 168 3.71 -2.32 -4.29
CA GLY A 168 2.55 -2.60 -5.12
C GLY A 168 2.40 -1.62 -6.30
N VAL A 169 1.57 -1.99 -7.27
CA VAL A 169 1.16 -1.09 -8.37
C VAL A 169 -0.35 -0.87 -8.34
N TYR A 170 -0.75 0.37 -8.64
CA TYR A 170 -2.12 0.84 -8.54
C TYR A 170 -2.47 1.58 -9.84
N ILE A 171 -3.32 1.01 -10.71
CA ILE A 171 -3.40 1.48 -12.12
C ILE A 171 -4.80 2.02 -12.43
N GLU A 172 -4.91 3.30 -12.82
CA GLU A 172 -6.18 3.86 -13.32
C GLU A 172 -6.33 3.69 -14.84
N THR A 173 -7.46 3.13 -15.31
CA THR A 173 -7.84 3.24 -16.73
C THR A 173 -8.49 4.60 -17.01
N LYS A 174 -7.83 5.47 -17.79
CA LYS A 174 -8.33 6.82 -18.07
C LYS A 174 -9.27 6.89 -19.27
N GLY A 175 -10.49 7.37 -19.04
CA GLY A 175 -11.53 7.47 -20.08
C GLY A 175 -11.73 6.21 -20.93
N PRO A 176 -11.91 5.01 -20.34
CA PRO A 176 -12.05 3.76 -21.10
C PRO A 176 -13.26 3.77 -22.06
N ALA A 177 -14.34 4.50 -21.81
CA ALA A 177 -15.40 4.70 -22.79
C ALA A 177 -14.93 5.48 -24.03
N PHE A 178 -14.10 6.53 -23.87
CA PHE A 178 -13.52 7.26 -25.00
C PHE A 178 -12.59 6.35 -25.81
N HIS A 179 -11.70 5.63 -25.12
CA HIS A 179 -10.81 4.66 -25.76
C HIS A 179 -11.57 3.56 -26.50
N SER A 180 -12.68 3.08 -25.94
CA SER A 180 -13.58 2.11 -26.59
C SER A 180 -14.28 2.71 -27.82
N SER A 181 -14.74 3.96 -27.77
CA SER A 181 -15.45 4.60 -28.89
C SER A 181 -14.57 4.83 -30.13
N ILE A 182 -13.25 4.94 -29.95
CA ILE A 182 -12.26 5.02 -31.04
C ILE A 182 -11.63 3.66 -31.41
N GLY A 183 -12.15 2.55 -30.88
CA GLY A 183 -11.67 1.20 -31.20
C GLY A 183 -10.33 0.81 -30.55
N GLN A 184 -9.97 1.45 -29.43
CA GLN A 184 -8.73 1.23 -28.67
C GLN A 184 -9.00 0.87 -27.19
N PRO A 185 -9.91 -0.07 -26.85
CA PRO A 185 -10.27 -0.39 -25.46
C PRO A 185 -9.03 -0.74 -24.61
N LEU A 186 -9.01 -0.27 -23.36
CA LEU A 186 -7.82 -0.32 -22.50
C LEU A 186 -7.69 -1.66 -21.78
N GLU A 187 -8.80 -2.28 -21.40
CA GLU A 187 -8.88 -3.30 -20.36
C GLU A 187 -8.17 -4.60 -20.76
N ALA A 188 -8.47 -5.11 -21.95
CA ALA A 188 -7.78 -6.28 -22.50
C ALA A 188 -6.25 -6.04 -22.59
N ARG A 189 -5.85 -4.86 -23.10
CA ARG A 189 -4.44 -4.46 -23.27
C ARG A 189 -3.71 -4.30 -21.94
N LEU A 190 -4.39 -3.81 -20.91
CA LEU A 190 -3.87 -3.66 -19.56
C LEU A 190 -3.61 -5.04 -18.93
N VAL A 191 -4.57 -5.96 -19.02
CA VAL A 191 -4.39 -7.32 -18.50
C VAL A 191 -3.31 -8.08 -19.30
N ASP A 192 -3.23 -7.92 -20.62
CA ASP A 192 -2.16 -8.49 -21.45
C ASP A 192 -0.76 -7.94 -21.06
N ALA A 193 -0.65 -6.63 -20.79
CA ALA A 193 0.60 -6.00 -20.33
C ALA A 193 1.02 -6.49 -18.94
N LEU A 194 0.07 -6.67 -18.02
CA LEU A 194 0.31 -7.21 -16.67
C LEU A 194 0.84 -8.65 -16.72
N ILE A 195 0.27 -9.50 -17.58
CA ILE A 195 0.73 -10.89 -17.79
C ILE A 195 2.13 -10.90 -18.40
N ALA A 196 2.41 -10.03 -19.37
CA ALA A 196 3.74 -9.89 -19.97
C ALA A 196 4.79 -9.47 -18.93
N ALA A 197 4.46 -8.55 -18.01
CA ALA A 197 5.29 -8.17 -16.88
C ALA A 197 5.41 -9.26 -15.78
N GLY A 198 4.56 -10.29 -15.83
CA GLY A 198 4.63 -11.46 -14.95
C GLY A 198 3.67 -11.46 -13.75
N TYR A 199 2.74 -10.50 -13.66
CA TYR A 199 1.60 -10.59 -12.75
C TYR A 199 0.80 -11.85 -13.09
N GLY A 200 0.31 -12.55 -12.06
CA GLY A 200 -0.18 -13.93 -12.19
C GLY A 200 0.75 -15.02 -11.66
N LYS A 201 2.03 -14.72 -11.44
CA LYS A 201 3.00 -15.65 -10.82
C LYS A 201 2.93 -15.54 -9.28
N MET A 202 3.38 -16.56 -8.55
CA MET A 202 3.19 -16.62 -7.08
C MET A 202 4.05 -15.64 -6.24
N ALA A 203 4.88 -14.82 -6.88
CA ALA A 203 5.73 -13.83 -6.24
C ALA A 203 5.66 -12.45 -6.94
N ALA A 204 4.55 -12.15 -7.62
CA ALA A 204 4.31 -10.82 -8.18
C ALA A 204 4.01 -9.79 -7.06
N ALA A 205 4.26 -8.52 -7.35
CA ALA A 205 3.86 -7.41 -6.49
C ALA A 205 2.33 -7.34 -6.29
N PRO A 206 1.84 -6.75 -5.19
CA PRO A 206 0.42 -6.41 -5.04
C PRO A 206 -0.07 -5.53 -6.19
N LEU A 207 -1.35 -5.71 -6.57
CA LEU A 207 -1.94 -5.12 -7.76
C LEU A 207 -3.35 -4.62 -7.45
N ILE A 208 -3.57 -3.33 -7.59
CA ILE A 208 -4.90 -2.71 -7.55
C ILE A 208 -5.17 -2.05 -8.91
N LEU A 209 -6.38 -2.17 -9.42
CA LEU A 209 -6.85 -1.50 -10.64
C LEU A 209 -8.02 -0.58 -10.28
N GLN A 210 -8.08 0.59 -10.88
CA GLN A 210 -9.14 1.56 -10.62
C GLN A 210 -9.69 2.24 -11.88
N SER A 211 -10.91 2.76 -11.76
CA SER A 211 -11.51 3.66 -12.74
C SER A 211 -12.68 4.41 -12.12
N PHE A 212 -12.98 5.60 -12.64
CA PHE A 212 -14.27 6.27 -12.43
C PHE A 212 -15.41 5.53 -13.14
N GLU A 213 -15.11 4.81 -14.22
CA GLU A 213 -16.11 4.13 -15.05
C GLU A 213 -16.37 2.70 -14.55
N LEU A 214 -17.48 2.49 -13.83
CA LEU A 214 -17.93 1.16 -13.37
C LEU A 214 -17.94 0.08 -14.47
N GLN A 215 -18.30 0.47 -15.70
CA GLN A 215 -18.31 -0.46 -16.84
C GLN A 215 -16.89 -0.99 -17.15
N SER A 216 -15.86 -0.19 -16.92
CA SER A 216 -14.46 -0.61 -17.10
C SER A 216 -13.99 -1.57 -16.01
N LEU A 217 -14.42 -1.39 -14.76
CA LEU A 217 -14.15 -2.35 -13.68
C LEU A 217 -14.82 -3.71 -13.96
N GLN A 218 -16.03 -3.71 -14.50
CA GLN A 218 -16.70 -4.92 -14.99
C GLN A 218 -16.03 -5.54 -16.23
N ASN A 219 -15.37 -4.74 -17.06
CA ASN A 219 -14.54 -5.25 -18.16
C ASN A 219 -13.28 -5.91 -17.59
N LEU A 220 -12.54 -5.21 -16.72
CA LEU A 220 -11.32 -5.72 -16.08
C LEU A 220 -11.57 -7.03 -15.33
N SER A 221 -12.64 -7.16 -14.54
CA SER A 221 -13.00 -8.45 -13.89
C SER A 221 -13.09 -9.60 -14.90
N ARG A 222 -13.79 -9.39 -16.02
CA ARG A 222 -13.96 -10.40 -17.07
C ARG A 222 -12.66 -10.69 -17.83
N GLU A 223 -11.86 -9.67 -18.15
CA GLU A 223 -10.57 -9.85 -18.84
C GLU A 223 -9.54 -10.57 -17.94
N LEU A 224 -9.56 -10.31 -16.62
CA LEU A 224 -8.77 -11.01 -15.59
C LEU A 224 -9.21 -12.48 -15.44
N GLU A 225 -10.52 -12.74 -15.29
CA GLU A 225 -11.09 -14.08 -15.23
C GLU A 225 -10.73 -14.90 -16.48
N ALA A 226 -10.97 -14.34 -17.68
CA ALA A 226 -10.70 -14.99 -18.96
C ALA A 226 -9.23 -15.35 -19.18
N ARG A 227 -8.30 -14.68 -18.51
CA ARG A 227 -6.85 -14.92 -18.58
C ARG A 227 -6.28 -15.64 -17.35
N GLY A 228 -7.10 -16.06 -16.40
CA GLY A 228 -6.64 -16.81 -15.22
C GLY A 228 -5.96 -15.96 -14.14
N LEU A 229 -6.30 -14.67 -14.05
CA LEU A 229 -5.87 -13.76 -12.98
C LEU A 229 -6.94 -13.40 -11.90
N PRO A 230 -8.08 -14.10 -11.70
CA PRO A 230 -9.05 -13.68 -10.69
C PRO A 230 -8.45 -13.81 -9.27
N GLY A 231 -8.83 -12.88 -8.38
CA GLY A 231 -8.31 -12.85 -7.00
C GLY A 231 -6.82 -12.49 -6.87
N ARG A 232 -6.23 -11.89 -7.91
CA ARG A 232 -4.84 -11.37 -7.91
C ARG A 232 -4.73 -9.88 -8.21
N ALA A 233 -5.84 -9.24 -8.53
CA ALA A 233 -5.97 -7.82 -8.75
C ALA A 233 -7.22 -7.35 -7.99
N ASP A 234 -7.04 -6.38 -7.11
CA ASP A 234 -8.13 -5.74 -6.39
C ASP A 234 -8.74 -4.64 -7.26
N LEU A 235 -10.07 -4.47 -7.22
CA LEU A 235 -10.79 -3.49 -8.06
C LEU A 235 -11.34 -2.33 -7.22
N VAL A 236 -10.98 -1.10 -7.55
CA VAL A 236 -11.41 0.11 -6.82
C VAL A 236 -12.20 1.07 -7.72
N TRP A 237 -13.37 1.50 -7.23
CA TRP A 237 -14.21 2.48 -7.92
C TRP A 237 -13.87 3.89 -7.45
N LEU A 238 -13.38 4.72 -8.37
CA LEU A 238 -13.07 6.12 -8.10
C LEU A 238 -14.34 6.98 -8.12
N LEU A 239 -14.46 7.89 -7.15
CA LEU A 239 -15.63 8.75 -6.95
C LEU A 239 -15.19 10.21 -6.89
N ASP A 240 -15.91 11.10 -7.55
CA ASP A 240 -15.66 12.55 -7.58
C ASP A 240 -16.88 13.37 -7.10
N CYS A 241 -16.78 14.70 -7.14
CA CYS A 241 -17.87 15.61 -6.77
C CYS A 241 -19.15 15.48 -7.60
N ALA A 242 -19.11 14.83 -8.78
CA ALA A 242 -20.27 14.56 -9.62
C ALA A 242 -20.83 13.14 -9.42
N SER A 243 -20.18 12.31 -8.62
CA SER A 243 -20.53 10.91 -8.41
C SER A 243 -21.67 10.76 -7.41
N GLU A 244 -22.90 10.60 -7.92
CA GLU A 244 -24.04 10.17 -7.11
C GLU A 244 -23.84 8.70 -6.68
N VAL A 245 -23.53 8.49 -5.39
CA VAL A 245 -23.27 7.16 -4.81
C VAL A 245 -24.21 6.88 -3.65
N ASN A 246 -25.14 5.95 -3.86
CA ASN A 246 -26.07 5.44 -2.86
C ASN A 246 -25.77 3.99 -2.45
N ASP A 247 -26.43 3.56 -1.38
CA ASP A 247 -26.30 2.21 -0.81
C ASP A 247 -26.46 1.08 -1.86
N THR A 248 -27.42 1.21 -2.79
CA THR A 248 -27.67 0.18 -3.83
C THR A 248 -26.49 0.02 -4.79
N GLN A 249 -25.79 1.11 -5.12
CA GLN A 249 -24.59 1.05 -5.96
C GLN A 249 -23.41 0.43 -5.21
N LEU A 250 -23.26 0.75 -3.91
CA LEU A 250 -22.23 0.15 -3.06
C LEU A 250 -22.49 -1.36 -2.85
N ASP A 251 -23.75 -1.77 -2.61
CA ASP A 251 -24.16 -3.18 -2.51
C ASP A 251 -23.89 -3.95 -3.81
N ALA A 252 -24.19 -3.35 -4.97
CA ALA A 252 -23.91 -3.96 -6.27
C ALA A 252 -22.40 -4.08 -6.53
N PHE A 253 -21.62 -3.05 -6.20
CA PHE A 253 -20.16 -3.04 -6.41
C PHE A 253 -19.44 -4.00 -5.46
N ALA A 254 -19.86 -4.12 -4.20
CA ALA A 254 -19.29 -5.03 -3.19
C ALA A 254 -19.39 -6.53 -3.55
N THR A 255 -20.10 -6.89 -4.63
CA THR A 255 -20.12 -8.28 -5.13
C THR A 255 -18.86 -8.69 -5.91
N TYR A 256 -18.03 -7.74 -6.35
CA TYR A 256 -16.77 -7.99 -7.09
C TYR A 256 -15.66 -6.96 -6.84
N GLY A 257 -15.98 -5.82 -6.22
CA GLY A 257 -15.04 -4.76 -5.88
C GLY A 257 -14.34 -4.95 -4.53
N TYR A 258 -13.15 -4.37 -4.40
CA TYR A 258 -12.34 -4.34 -3.17
C TYR A 258 -12.54 -3.05 -2.36
N GLY A 259 -12.74 -1.90 -3.03
CA GLY A 259 -12.88 -0.62 -2.32
C GLY A 259 -13.35 0.55 -3.19
N ILE A 260 -13.50 1.72 -2.56
CA ILE A 260 -13.79 2.98 -3.23
C ILE A 260 -12.64 3.98 -3.03
N GLY A 261 -12.34 4.76 -4.06
CA GLY A 261 -11.37 5.85 -4.00
C GLY A 261 -12.07 7.20 -4.16
N PRO A 262 -12.55 7.84 -3.09
CA PRO A 262 -13.28 9.10 -3.19
C PRO A 262 -12.37 10.33 -3.25
N GLU A 263 -12.84 11.41 -3.89
CA GLU A 263 -12.32 12.75 -3.62
C GLU A 263 -12.49 13.04 -2.12
N LYS A 264 -11.43 13.49 -1.46
CA LYS A 264 -11.32 13.47 -0.01
C LYS A 264 -12.35 14.34 0.73
N SER A 265 -12.93 15.37 0.10
CA SER A 265 -14.03 16.16 0.69
C SER A 265 -15.37 15.41 0.73
N MET A 266 -15.53 14.33 -0.04
CA MET A 266 -16.65 13.37 0.09
C MET A 266 -16.55 12.52 1.36
N VAL A 267 -15.38 12.47 2.01
CA VAL A 267 -15.16 11.80 3.32
C VAL A 267 -15.18 12.84 4.44
N ALA A 268 -14.33 13.87 4.33
CA ALA A 268 -14.23 14.96 5.30
C ALA A 268 -15.12 16.15 4.92
N THR A 269 -16.42 16.03 5.17
CA THR A 269 -17.38 17.15 5.08
C THR A 269 -17.63 17.73 6.48
N LEU A 270 -17.64 19.07 6.62
CA LEU A 270 -18.11 19.74 7.84
C LEU A 270 -19.65 19.78 7.88
N ASP A 271 -20.24 19.13 8.88
CA ASP A 271 -21.68 19.25 9.14
C ASP A 271 -22.01 20.58 9.83
N LEU A 272 -22.31 21.61 9.03
CA LEU A 272 -22.73 22.92 9.53
C LEU A 272 -24.16 22.82 10.06
N ALA A 273 -24.31 22.94 11.38
CA ALA A 273 -25.55 22.67 12.09
C ALA A 273 -26.78 23.46 11.54
N PRO A 274 -28.03 22.96 11.70
CA PRO A 274 -29.20 23.44 10.95
C PRO A 274 -29.72 24.86 11.28
N GLU A 275 -28.94 25.71 11.93
CA GLU A 275 -29.33 27.07 12.28
C GLU A 275 -29.42 27.97 11.04
N CYS A 276 -28.56 27.75 10.03
CA CYS A 276 -28.67 28.39 8.72
C CYS A 276 -29.95 28.00 7.95
N ALA A 277 -30.62 26.90 8.32
CA ALA A 277 -31.85 26.44 7.68
C ALA A 277 -33.14 27.01 8.32
N ARG A 278 -33.03 27.94 9.28
CA ARG A 278 -34.19 28.51 10.01
C ARG A 278 -34.37 30.02 9.91
N SER A 279 -33.46 30.74 9.25
CA SER A 279 -33.59 32.17 8.99
C SER A 279 -34.04 32.45 7.55
N GLU A 280 -35.33 32.67 7.35
CA GLU A 280 -35.84 33.33 6.13
C GLU A 280 -35.38 34.80 6.12
N GLY A 281 -34.18 35.05 5.59
CA GLY A 281 -33.59 36.40 5.55
C GLY A 281 -32.18 36.46 4.96
N ASP A 282 -32.12 36.69 3.64
CA ASP A 282 -31.05 37.33 2.83
C ASP A 282 -29.56 36.93 2.97
N ALA A 283 -29.17 36.04 3.88
CA ALA A 283 -27.76 35.66 4.08
C ALA A 283 -27.22 34.57 3.13
N CYS A 284 -28.10 33.78 2.49
CA CYS A 284 -27.71 32.58 1.73
C CYS A 284 -27.96 32.66 0.20
N SER A 285 -28.61 33.71 -0.31
CA SER A 285 -29.15 33.79 -1.68
C SER A 285 -28.11 34.09 -2.77
N ALA A 286 -26.92 33.46 -2.73
CA ALA A 286 -25.81 33.73 -3.66
C ALA A 286 -24.82 32.55 -3.83
N VAL A 287 -25.31 31.33 -4.05
CA VAL A 287 -24.45 30.13 -4.21
C VAL A 287 -24.49 29.59 -5.65
N SER A 288 -23.48 29.96 -6.46
CA SER A 288 -23.18 29.25 -7.71
C SER A 288 -22.26 28.05 -7.43
N PRO A 289 -22.56 26.83 -7.89
CA PRO A 289 -21.75 25.65 -7.59
C PRO A 289 -20.54 25.52 -8.53
N SER A 290 -19.32 25.61 -7.99
CA SER A 290 -18.10 25.13 -8.66
C SER A 290 -16.91 24.96 -7.70
N GLN A 291 -15.99 24.05 -8.07
CA GLN A 291 -14.61 23.88 -7.56
C GLN A 291 -14.37 23.24 -6.17
N THR A 292 -15.38 22.83 -5.42
CA THR A 292 -15.25 21.84 -4.31
C THR A 292 -16.53 21.02 -4.21
N CYS A 293 -16.47 19.76 -3.76
CA CYS A 293 -17.68 18.93 -3.62
C CYS A 293 -18.64 19.53 -2.57
N THR A 294 -18.08 20.17 -1.55
CA THR A 294 -18.80 21.06 -0.63
C THR A 294 -19.09 22.42 -1.30
N GLY A 295 -20.30 22.60 -1.82
CA GLY A 295 -20.75 23.90 -2.34
C GLY A 295 -20.74 24.99 -1.25
N ARG A 296 -19.63 25.75 -1.19
CA ARG A 296 -19.21 26.61 -0.05
C ARG A 296 -19.00 25.84 1.26
N LEU A 297 -17.75 25.61 1.62
CA LEU A 297 -17.37 25.85 3.02
C LEU A 297 -17.17 27.35 3.22
N THR A 298 -17.59 27.85 4.37
CA THR A 298 -17.35 29.24 4.80
C THR A 298 -15.85 29.47 4.97
N THR A 299 -15.41 30.72 4.77
CA THR A 299 -14.01 31.21 4.81
C THR A 299 -13.10 30.38 5.74
N ALA A 300 -11.99 29.86 5.22
CA ALA A 300 -11.03 28.94 5.88
C ALA A 300 -11.00 28.97 7.43
N ALA A 301 -10.82 30.15 8.03
CA ALA A 301 -10.84 30.36 9.48
C ALA A 301 -12.06 29.74 10.21
N ALA A 302 -13.25 29.72 9.60
CA ALA A 302 -14.46 29.09 10.12
C ALA A 302 -14.41 27.56 10.03
N ALA A 303 -13.85 26.99 8.95
CA ALA A 303 -13.62 25.55 8.82
C ALA A 303 -12.58 25.06 9.83
N GLY A 304 -11.44 25.78 9.96
CA GLY A 304 -10.44 25.51 10.98
C GLY A 304 -10.97 25.74 12.39
N ALA A 305 -11.85 26.72 12.62
CA ALA A 305 -12.52 26.90 13.91
C ALA A 305 -13.48 25.75 14.25
N ALA A 306 -14.22 25.22 13.27
CA ALA A 306 -15.13 24.09 13.45
C ALA A 306 -14.39 22.76 13.71
N ALA A 307 -13.26 22.54 13.03
CA ALA A 307 -12.34 21.45 13.35
C ALA A 307 -11.79 21.58 14.78
N ARG A 308 -11.35 22.79 15.17
CA ARG A 308 -10.87 23.10 16.53
C ARG A 308 -11.96 23.10 17.61
N SER A 309 -13.25 23.12 17.24
CA SER A 309 -14.38 23.05 18.19
C SER A 309 -15.05 21.67 18.28
N GLY A 310 -14.58 20.67 17.54
CA GLY A 310 -15.14 19.32 17.54
C GLY A 310 -16.50 19.20 16.85
N ALA A 311 -16.79 20.05 15.86
CA ALA A 311 -17.91 19.82 14.96
C ALA A 311 -17.71 18.52 14.16
N THR A 312 -18.77 17.74 13.93
CA THR A 312 -18.65 16.41 13.33
C THR A 312 -18.19 16.49 11.86
N VAL A 313 -16.96 16.07 11.60
CA VAL A 313 -16.40 15.94 10.24
C VAL A 313 -16.61 14.51 9.73
N ARG A 314 -17.85 14.12 9.39
CA ARG A 314 -18.14 12.78 8.83
C ARG A 314 -19.31 12.82 7.82
N SER A 315 -19.07 12.36 6.60
CA SER A 315 -20.12 12.13 5.58
C SER A 315 -20.83 10.76 5.72
N GLY A 316 -20.37 9.91 6.63
CA GLY A 316 -20.79 8.52 6.75
C GLY A 316 -20.35 7.61 5.59
N LEU A 317 -19.57 8.11 4.62
CA LEU A 317 -19.18 7.33 3.43
C LEU A 317 -18.25 6.17 3.78
N VAL A 318 -17.34 6.37 4.74
CA VAL A 318 -16.42 5.33 5.21
C VAL A 318 -17.22 4.20 5.88
N GLU A 319 -18.11 4.55 6.80
CA GLU A 319 -18.96 3.59 7.50
C GLU A 319 -19.89 2.83 6.54
N ARG A 320 -20.44 3.48 5.50
CA ARG A 320 -21.26 2.81 4.47
C ARG A 320 -20.47 1.87 3.55
N ALA A 321 -19.18 2.12 3.34
CA ALA A 321 -18.30 1.24 2.57
C ALA A 321 -17.80 0.06 3.42
N HIS A 322 -17.30 0.34 4.63
CA HIS A 322 -16.84 -0.67 5.60
C HIS A 322 -17.94 -1.67 5.98
N ALA A 323 -19.20 -1.21 6.11
CA ALA A 323 -20.36 -2.10 6.35
C ALA A 323 -20.57 -3.17 5.25
N ARG A 324 -19.91 -3.02 4.09
CA ARG A 324 -19.95 -3.93 2.95
C ARG A 324 -18.61 -4.64 2.68
N GLY A 325 -17.61 -4.41 3.53
CA GLY A 325 -16.24 -4.92 3.32
C GLY A 325 -15.44 -4.17 2.25
N LEU A 326 -15.93 -3.03 1.76
CA LEU A 326 -15.21 -2.17 0.81
C LEU A 326 -14.24 -1.25 1.58
N VAL A 327 -12.94 -1.29 1.24
CA VAL A 327 -11.96 -0.34 1.78
C VAL A 327 -12.14 1.07 1.19
N VAL A 328 -11.59 2.09 1.82
CA VAL A 328 -11.70 3.49 1.37
C VAL A 328 -10.32 4.16 1.24
N HIS A 329 -9.98 4.57 0.03
CA HIS A 329 -8.69 5.18 -0.33
C HIS A 329 -8.86 6.60 -0.89
N PRO A 330 -9.08 7.65 -0.07
CA PRO A 330 -9.29 9.01 -0.56
C PRO A 330 -8.10 9.63 -1.30
N TYR A 331 -8.43 10.48 -2.29
CA TYR A 331 -7.47 11.29 -3.05
C TYR A 331 -7.83 12.79 -3.03
N THR A 332 -6.90 13.75 -3.13
CA THR A 332 -5.43 13.60 -3.05
C THR A 332 -4.90 14.50 -1.93
N PHE A 333 -3.96 13.98 -1.15
CA PHE A 333 -3.25 14.71 -0.10
C PHE A 333 -2.07 15.45 -0.72
N ARG A 334 -2.02 16.77 -0.49
CA ARG A 334 -1.11 17.71 -1.13
C ARG A 334 -0.67 18.75 -0.10
N ASN A 335 0.61 19.10 -0.09
CA ASN A 335 1.16 20.00 0.93
C ASN A 335 0.70 21.45 0.74
N GLU A 336 0.26 21.84 -0.45
CA GLU A 336 -0.20 23.20 -0.71
C GLU A 336 -1.63 23.39 -0.19
N GLY A 337 -1.79 24.18 0.88
CA GLY A 337 -3.06 24.34 1.62
C GLY A 337 -4.29 24.72 0.79
N ARG A 338 -4.13 25.21 -0.45
CA ARG A 338 -5.23 25.40 -1.41
C ARG A 338 -5.92 24.10 -1.86
N PHE A 339 -5.32 22.95 -1.56
CA PHE A 339 -5.81 21.61 -1.85
C PHE A 339 -6.19 20.82 -0.60
N MET A 340 -6.07 21.40 0.60
CA MET A 340 -6.46 20.72 1.85
C MET A 340 -7.99 20.71 1.99
N ALA A 341 -8.53 19.65 2.59
CA ALA A 341 -9.96 19.50 2.84
C ALA A 341 -10.50 20.53 3.86
N LEU A 342 -9.64 20.95 4.81
CA LEU A 342 -9.94 21.91 5.87
C LEU A 342 -8.74 22.86 6.07
N ASP A 343 -8.97 23.92 6.83
CA ASP A 343 -7.91 24.86 7.25
C ASP A 343 -7.11 24.28 8.43
N PHE A 344 -6.17 23.38 8.13
CA PHE A 344 -5.25 22.75 9.09
C PHE A 344 -4.08 23.68 9.51
N ASP A 345 -4.27 25.00 9.49
CA ASP A 345 -3.20 26.01 9.59
C ASP A 345 -2.03 25.75 8.60
N ALA A 346 -2.36 25.14 7.45
CA ALA A 346 -1.47 24.63 6.40
C ALA A 346 -0.53 23.45 6.77
N ASP A 347 -0.85 22.66 7.81
CA ASP A 347 -0.13 21.41 8.13
C ASP A 347 -0.69 20.17 7.41
N PRO A 348 0.07 19.51 6.49
CA PRO A 348 -0.36 18.27 5.86
C PRO A 348 -0.29 17.04 6.78
N LEU A 349 0.47 17.07 7.87
CA LEU A 349 0.53 15.97 8.85
C LEU A 349 -0.78 15.92 9.66
N ALA A 350 -1.38 17.08 9.96
CA ALA A 350 -2.70 17.18 10.55
C ALA A 350 -3.81 16.66 9.60
N GLU A 351 -3.72 16.93 8.28
CA GLU A 351 -4.67 16.36 7.30
C GLU A 351 -4.59 14.82 7.29
N LEU A 352 -3.38 14.24 7.18
CA LEU A 352 -3.19 12.78 7.23
C LEU A 352 -3.68 12.16 8.55
N SER A 353 -3.47 12.86 9.67
CA SER A 353 -3.91 12.41 11.00
C SER A 353 -5.44 12.38 11.11
N LEU A 354 -6.13 13.44 10.65
CA LEU A 354 -7.60 13.46 10.63
C LEU A 354 -8.15 12.28 9.83
N PHE A 355 -7.65 12.04 8.62
CA PHE A 355 -8.20 10.99 7.77
C PHE A 355 -7.96 9.57 8.34
N ARG A 356 -6.86 9.36 9.08
CA ARG A 356 -6.68 8.15 9.90
C ARG A 356 -7.75 8.02 10.99
N GLU A 357 -8.11 9.11 11.68
CA GLU A 357 -9.20 9.13 12.67
C GLU A 357 -10.62 9.02 12.07
N LEU A 358 -10.77 9.32 10.77
CA LEU A 358 -11.95 9.00 9.97
C LEU A 358 -11.97 7.54 9.48
N GLY A 359 -10.93 6.76 9.77
CA GLY A 359 -10.88 5.32 9.53
C GLY A 359 -10.55 4.90 8.10
N VAL A 360 -9.94 5.77 7.27
CA VAL A 360 -9.62 5.40 5.88
C VAL A 360 -8.45 4.41 5.79
N ASP A 361 -8.53 3.48 4.85
CA ASP A 361 -7.61 2.34 4.74
C ASP A 361 -6.32 2.66 3.94
N GLY A 362 -6.32 3.75 3.19
CA GLY A 362 -5.23 4.19 2.32
C GLY A 362 -5.34 5.66 1.95
N VAL A 363 -4.23 6.28 1.54
CA VAL A 363 -4.17 7.71 1.19
C VAL A 363 -3.32 7.95 -0.05
N PHE A 364 -3.89 8.63 -1.05
CA PHE A 364 -3.18 9.05 -2.25
C PHE A 364 -2.41 10.34 -2.01
N VAL A 365 -1.07 10.27 -1.99
CA VAL A 365 -0.19 11.41 -1.67
C VAL A 365 0.60 11.88 -2.89
N ASP A 366 0.55 13.18 -3.19
CA ASP A 366 1.48 13.82 -4.15
C ASP A 366 2.91 13.90 -3.56
N CYS A 367 3.02 13.76 -2.24
CA CYS A 367 4.22 13.99 -1.44
C CYS A 367 4.61 12.75 -0.58
N PRO A 368 5.14 11.68 -1.19
CA PRO A 368 5.61 10.50 -0.45
C PRO A 368 6.53 10.80 0.74
N ALA A 369 7.39 11.83 0.64
CA ALA A 369 8.25 12.30 1.72
C ALA A 369 7.47 12.70 2.99
N THR A 370 6.35 13.39 2.81
CA THR A 370 5.50 13.89 3.91
C THR A 370 4.71 12.75 4.55
N ALA A 371 4.32 11.74 3.78
CA ALA A 371 3.74 10.51 4.34
C ALA A 371 4.76 9.70 5.16
N ALA A 372 6.01 9.61 4.69
CA ALA A 372 7.09 8.94 5.43
C ALA A 372 7.45 9.69 6.73
N GLU A 373 7.48 11.02 6.70
CA GLU A 373 7.63 11.88 7.89
C GLU A 373 6.46 11.68 8.87
N TRP A 374 5.22 11.73 8.37
CA TRP A 374 4.02 11.49 9.17
C TRP A 374 4.05 10.13 9.86
N LEU A 375 4.33 9.03 9.14
CA LEU A 375 4.49 7.69 9.72
C LEU A 375 5.56 7.66 10.81
N ALA A 376 6.70 8.33 10.60
CA ALA A 376 7.73 8.43 11.63
C ALA A 376 7.23 9.14 12.91
N THR A 377 6.36 10.16 12.80
CA THR A 377 5.73 10.77 14.00
C THR A 377 4.81 9.80 14.74
N GLN A 378 4.07 8.93 14.03
CA GLN A 378 3.18 7.96 14.67
C GLN A 378 3.96 6.96 15.55
N HIS A 379 5.14 6.52 15.10
CA HIS A 379 6.03 5.64 15.85
C HIS A 379 6.74 6.32 17.05
N LEU A 380 6.68 7.65 17.15
CA LEU A 380 7.19 8.42 18.28
C LEU A 380 6.14 8.63 19.39
N THR A 381 4.93 8.12 19.23
CA THR A 381 3.93 8.13 20.32
C THR A 381 4.42 7.30 21.53
N PRO A 382 4.24 7.78 22.78
CA PRO A 382 5.11 7.39 23.90
C PRO A 382 4.72 6.07 24.61
N THR A 383 4.66 4.96 23.88
CA THR A 383 4.78 3.60 24.45
C THR A 383 6.23 3.10 24.41
N SER A 384 6.98 3.47 23.38
CA SER A 384 8.38 3.08 23.15
C SER A 384 9.37 3.68 24.17
N TRP A 385 9.07 4.84 24.73
CA TRP A 385 10.00 5.61 25.59
C TRP A 385 10.12 5.11 27.04
N ILE A 386 9.26 4.19 27.48
CA ILE A 386 9.27 3.66 28.86
C ILE A 386 10.46 2.71 29.10
N GLY A 387 11.04 2.14 28.04
CA GLY A 387 12.12 1.14 28.15
C GLY A 387 13.53 1.67 28.42
N SER A 388 13.83 2.94 28.12
CA SER A 388 15.21 3.47 28.09
C SER A 388 15.62 4.29 29.32
N VAL A 389 14.69 4.77 30.14
CA VAL A 389 14.98 5.70 31.26
C VAL A 389 14.91 4.99 32.61
N ILE A 390 15.86 4.09 32.85
CA ILE A 390 16.14 3.52 34.19
C ILE A 390 17.52 4.02 34.63
N GLY A 391 17.60 5.29 35.07
CA GLY A 391 18.89 5.94 35.34
C GLY A 391 18.82 7.27 36.12
N GLY A 392 18.51 7.22 37.41
CA GLY A 392 18.65 8.37 38.33
C GLY A 392 17.32 9.04 38.76
N PRO A 393 17.32 9.88 39.83
CA PRO A 393 16.13 9.94 40.70
C PRO A 393 15.47 11.33 40.88
N GLY A 394 14.26 11.46 40.32
CA GLY A 394 13.17 12.30 40.87
C GLY A 394 13.24 13.83 40.69
N PRO A 395 12.27 14.59 41.24
CA PRO A 395 11.23 14.17 42.18
C PRO A 395 9.76 14.43 41.77
N ARG A 396 8.86 13.53 42.23
CA ARG A 396 7.44 13.78 42.61
C ARG A 396 6.46 14.34 41.55
N GLN A 397 5.78 13.43 40.85
CA GLN A 397 4.29 13.43 40.84
C GLN A 397 3.69 12.05 40.48
N SER A 398 4.31 11.26 39.61
CA SER A 398 3.74 10.03 39.00
C SER A 398 3.63 8.78 39.90
N ALA A 399 3.91 8.87 41.21
CA ALA A 399 4.11 7.70 42.07
C ALA A 399 2.85 6.85 42.35
N ALA A 400 1.65 7.41 42.21
CA ALA A 400 0.40 6.74 42.58
C ALA A 400 0.03 5.58 41.64
N ILE A 401 0.22 5.75 40.32
CA ILE A 401 -0.31 4.81 39.31
C ILE A 401 0.63 3.61 39.11
N ALA A 402 1.93 3.85 38.94
CA ALA A 402 2.92 2.77 38.76
C ALA A 402 2.97 1.79 39.95
N SER A 403 2.73 2.28 41.17
CA SER A 403 2.72 1.46 42.39
C SER A 403 1.64 0.37 42.35
N VAL A 404 0.46 0.66 41.80
CA VAL A 404 -0.67 -0.29 41.78
C VAL A 404 -0.38 -1.48 40.87
N SER A 405 0.12 -1.25 39.65
CA SER A 405 0.42 -2.32 38.69
C SER A 405 1.56 -3.24 39.15
N VAL A 406 2.60 -2.67 39.78
CA VAL A 406 3.72 -3.45 40.32
C VAL A 406 3.29 -4.30 41.52
N LEU A 407 2.49 -3.74 42.46
CA LEU A 407 1.92 -4.55 43.54
C LEU A 407 0.98 -5.64 43.01
N ALA A 408 0.12 -5.35 42.04
CA ALA A 408 -0.79 -6.34 41.46
C ALA A 408 -0.04 -7.53 40.84
N THR A 409 1.03 -7.25 40.08
CA THR A 409 1.88 -8.28 39.46
C THR A 409 2.61 -9.12 40.53
N LEU A 410 3.17 -8.50 41.56
CA LEU A 410 3.83 -9.21 42.66
C LEU A 410 2.84 -10.05 43.50
N LEU A 411 1.60 -9.57 43.69
CA LEU A 411 0.54 -10.32 44.36
C LEU A 411 0.10 -11.53 43.53
N ALA A 412 -0.01 -11.38 42.21
CA ALA A 412 -0.33 -12.48 41.30
C ALA A 412 0.77 -13.55 41.31
N ILE A 413 2.05 -13.16 41.21
CA ILE A 413 3.20 -14.08 41.25
C ILE A 413 3.25 -14.84 42.58
N THR A 414 3.06 -14.15 43.72
CA THR A 414 3.08 -14.80 45.04
C THR A 414 1.88 -15.72 45.27
N LEU A 415 0.69 -15.38 44.77
CA LEU A 415 -0.48 -16.27 44.77
C LEU A 415 -0.24 -17.53 43.92
N VAL A 416 0.28 -17.39 42.70
CA VAL A 416 0.61 -18.53 41.82
C VAL A 416 1.65 -19.43 42.48
N TRP A 417 2.71 -18.86 43.07
CA TRP A 417 3.75 -19.63 43.77
C TRP A 417 3.21 -20.33 45.02
N GLY A 418 2.29 -19.69 45.75
CA GLY A 418 1.54 -20.30 46.86
C GLY A 418 0.68 -21.49 46.44
N VAL A 419 -0.02 -21.39 45.30
CA VAL A 419 -0.80 -22.50 44.73
C VAL A 419 0.13 -23.64 44.28
N VAL A 420 1.23 -23.34 43.59
CA VAL A 420 2.20 -24.35 43.12
C VAL A 420 2.86 -25.07 44.30
N THR A 421 3.24 -24.37 45.36
CA THR A 421 3.81 -24.98 46.57
C THR A 421 2.76 -25.82 47.33
N LEU A 422 1.50 -25.37 47.44
CA LEU A 422 0.42 -26.14 48.03
C LEU A 422 0.09 -27.41 47.25
N VAL A 423 0.09 -27.36 45.91
CA VAL A 423 -0.10 -28.53 45.02
C VAL A 423 1.08 -29.49 45.14
N ARG A 424 2.32 -29.00 45.16
CA ARG A 424 3.52 -29.82 45.40
C ARG A 424 3.49 -30.48 46.80
N HIS A 425 3.03 -29.77 47.82
CA HIS A 425 2.83 -30.33 49.16
C HIS A 425 1.76 -31.43 49.16
N ARG A 426 0.58 -31.20 48.55
CA ARG A 426 -0.48 -32.22 48.45
C ARG A 426 -0.05 -33.46 47.66
N ARG A 427 0.75 -33.31 46.58
CA ARG A 427 1.34 -34.45 45.86
C ARG A 427 2.33 -35.24 46.75
N ARG A 428 3.20 -34.54 47.51
CA ARG A 428 4.12 -35.18 48.49
C ARG A 428 3.39 -35.86 49.64
N GLN A 429 2.20 -35.38 50.04
CA GLN A 429 1.37 -36.04 51.05
C GLN A 429 0.72 -37.32 50.49
N ARG A 430 0.12 -37.30 49.27
CA ARG A 430 -0.44 -38.52 48.65
C ARG A 430 0.62 -39.64 48.50
N ALA A 431 1.80 -39.29 47.99
CA ALA A 431 2.90 -40.23 47.81
C ALA A 431 3.46 -40.87 49.11
N LYS A 432 2.94 -40.50 50.29
CA LYS A 432 3.24 -41.16 51.57
C LYS A 432 2.20 -42.20 52.02
N TYR A 433 1.05 -42.31 51.34
CA TYR A 433 -0.01 -43.26 51.71
C TYR A 433 -0.19 -44.41 50.71
N ASP A 434 0.29 -44.26 49.47
CA ASP A 434 0.18 -45.28 48.41
C ASP A 434 1.28 -46.37 48.48
N PHE A 435 1.74 -46.75 49.70
CA PHE A 435 2.85 -47.71 49.90
C PHE A 435 2.43 -48.96 50.67
N PHE A 436 1.66 -49.84 50.02
CA PHE A 436 1.42 -51.22 50.45
C PHE A 436 1.32 -52.13 49.21
N PRO A 437 2.21 -53.14 49.04
CA PRO A 437 2.20 -54.00 47.87
C PRO A 437 1.41 -55.30 48.08
N SER A 438 0.66 -55.72 47.06
CA SER A 438 0.09 -57.07 46.97
C SER A 438 0.64 -57.79 45.73
N MET A 439 1.34 -58.89 45.97
CA MET A 439 1.81 -59.84 44.95
C MET A 439 0.65 -60.40 44.13
N PHE A 440 0.85 -60.64 42.84
CA PHE A 440 0.66 -61.96 42.20
C PHE A 440 1.39 -61.99 40.84
N ASN A 441 1.56 -63.16 40.23
CA ASN A 441 2.53 -63.43 39.15
C ASN A 441 2.03 -64.49 38.15
N THR A 442 2.29 -64.29 36.85
CA THR A 442 2.44 -65.24 35.70
C THR A 442 2.37 -64.41 34.40
N GLY A 443 3.41 -64.36 33.56
CA GLY A 443 3.52 -65.13 32.29
C GLY A 443 3.04 -64.29 31.07
N ASP A 444 3.62 -64.31 29.87
CA ASP A 444 4.77 -65.04 29.32
C ASP A 444 5.46 -64.25 28.15
N LEU A 445 6.76 -64.51 27.98
CA LEU A 445 7.55 -64.82 26.75
C LEU A 445 6.86 -64.58 25.37
N THR A 446 7.49 -64.07 24.28
CA THR A 446 8.90 -63.94 23.79
C THR A 446 9.06 -62.63 22.93
N TRP A 447 10.08 -62.28 22.11
CA TRP A 447 11.38 -62.85 21.67
C TRP A 447 12.40 -61.73 21.28
N TYR A 448 13.58 -62.06 20.73
CA TYR A 448 14.74 -61.17 20.45
C TYR A 448 15.82 -61.92 19.59
N PRO A 449 16.89 -61.31 19.00
CA PRO A 449 17.22 -59.89 18.75
C PRO A 449 17.81 -59.63 17.30
N PRO A 450 18.99 -58.97 16.98
CA PRO A 450 19.16 -58.21 15.71
C PRO A 450 20.48 -58.52 14.94
N ASP A 451 21.00 -57.60 14.12
CA ASP A 451 22.42 -57.54 13.67
C ASP A 451 22.83 -56.13 13.14
N TYR A 452 24.09 -55.86 12.79
CA TYR A 452 25.11 -55.27 13.68
C TYR A 452 26.07 -54.29 12.93
N ARG A 453 27.09 -53.72 13.58
CA ARG A 453 28.10 -52.76 13.00
C ARG A 453 29.52 -53.36 12.92
N ARG A 454 30.42 -52.67 12.17
CA ARG A 454 31.93 -52.65 12.18
C ARG A 454 32.62 -53.34 10.97
N ALA A 455 33.86 -53.01 10.56
CA ALA A 455 34.76 -51.82 10.71
C ALA A 455 36.07 -52.03 9.87
N VAL A 456 37.17 -51.30 10.21
CA VAL A 456 38.61 -51.50 9.84
C VAL A 456 38.98 -51.22 8.36
N VAL A 457 40.19 -50.79 7.94
CA VAL A 457 41.53 -50.60 8.56
C VAL A 457 42.23 -49.30 8.05
N ASP A 458 43.24 -48.81 8.79
CA ASP A 458 44.24 -47.80 8.39
C ASP A 458 45.25 -48.28 7.32
N GLU A 459 45.99 -47.35 6.69
CA GLU A 459 47.46 -47.45 6.56
C GLU A 459 48.11 -46.05 6.39
N ALA A 460 49.45 -45.93 6.43
CA ALA A 460 50.12 -44.67 6.79
C ALA A 460 51.43 -44.34 6.02
N GLY A 461 51.80 -43.05 6.00
CA GLY A 461 53.10 -42.51 5.56
C GLY A 461 53.00 -41.38 4.51
N GLY A 462 53.86 -40.35 4.49
CA GLY A 462 54.88 -39.97 5.48
C GLY A 462 55.78 -38.80 5.02
N GLY A 463 56.13 -37.89 5.97
CA GLY A 463 57.14 -36.81 5.82
C GLY A 463 56.65 -35.50 5.14
N SER A 464 57.35 -34.35 5.25
CA SER A 464 58.38 -33.93 6.23
C SER A 464 58.83 -32.46 6.04
N ARG A 465 58.84 -31.63 7.11
CA ARG A 465 59.47 -30.27 7.23
C ARG A 465 58.90 -29.17 6.29
N GLY A 466 59.04 -27.84 6.51
CA GLY A 466 59.46 -26.99 7.65
C GLY A 466 58.37 -25.91 7.92
N GLU A 467 58.45 -24.92 8.83
CA GLU A 467 59.48 -23.88 9.05
C GLU A 467 59.72 -23.03 7.76
N GLU A 468 59.59 -21.69 7.73
CA GLU A 468 59.42 -20.67 8.80
C GLU A 468 58.88 -19.30 8.26
N CYS A 469 58.45 -18.41 9.18
CA CYS A 469 58.40 -16.91 9.23
C CYS A 469 58.19 -15.96 8.00
N GLY A 470 57.71 -14.74 8.32
CA GLY A 470 57.54 -13.55 7.43
C GLY A 470 56.06 -13.24 7.14
N GLU A 471 55.39 -12.17 7.62
CA GLU A 471 55.75 -10.73 7.66
C GLU A 471 56.26 -10.26 6.27
N ASP A 472 55.48 -9.52 5.47
CA ASP A 472 54.98 -8.16 5.78
C ASP A 472 53.73 -7.73 4.94
N THR A 473 53.27 -6.48 5.13
CA THR A 473 52.11 -5.80 4.49
C THR A 473 52.53 -4.93 3.27
N PRO A 474 51.65 -4.17 2.54
CA PRO A 474 50.18 -4.05 2.56
C PRO A 474 49.51 -4.12 1.14
N LEU A 475 48.26 -3.65 1.03
CA LEU A 475 47.50 -3.42 -0.23
C LEU A 475 48.23 -2.46 -1.21
N PRO A 476 47.90 -2.51 -2.52
CA PRO A 476 47.14 -1.38 -3.07
C PRO A 476 46.05 -1.71 -4.12
N THR A 477 45.29 -0.68 -4.44
CA THR A 477 44.11 -0.59 -5.33
C THR A 477 44.39 -0.74 -6.84
N SER A 478 43.41 -1.32 -7.54
CA SER A 478 42.93 -1.00 -8.91
C SER A 478 43.90 -0.90 -10.10
N ILE A 479 43.55 -1.52 -11.24
CA ILE A 479 43.64 -0.88 -12.58
C ILE A 479 42.75 -1.56 -13.64
N MET A 480 42.49 -0.79 -14.69
CA MET A 480 41.62 -0.96 -15.87
C MET A 480 41.49 -2.35 -16.52
N MET A 481 40.23 -2.75 -16.77
CA MET A 481 39.61 -2.78 -18.11
C MET A 481 40.52 -3.04 -19.33
N THR A 482 40.22 -4.10 -20.09
CA THR A 482 40.56 -4.18 -21.53
C THR A 482 39.54 -5.04 -22.28
N THR A 483 39.19 -4.65 -23.51
CA THR A 483 38.32 -5.39 -24.43
C THR A 483 39.10 -6.43 -25.24
N ILE A 484 38.41 -7.43 -25.84
CA ILE A 484 38.55 -7.84 -27.27
C ILE A 484 37.65 -9.04 -27.61
N ASP A 485 36.95 -8.90 -28.75
CA ASP A 485 36.39 -9.84 -29.74
C ASP A 485 35.73 -11.21 -29.44
N SER A 486 34.74 -11.47 -30.29
CA SER A 486 34.23 -12.79 -30.74
C SER A 486 34.28 -12.78 -32.29
N PRO A 487 34.02 -13.89 -33.04
CA PRO A 487 33.78 -15.29 -32.67
C PRO A 487 34.77 -16.24 -33.42
N PRO A 488 34.39 -17.51 -33.69
CA PRO A 488 34.23 -17.88 -35.11
C PRO A 488 32.98 -18.73 -35.43
N ARG A 489 32.67 -18.86 -36.72
CA ARG A 489 31.60 -19.71 -37.28
C ARG A 489 32.13 -21.10 -37.70
N ILE A 490 31.22 -22.07 -37.85
CA ILE A 490 31.41 -23.28 -38.67
C ILE A 490 30.26 -23.34 -39.68
N ALA A 491 30.51 -23.85 -40.90
CA ALA A 491 29.57 -23.77 -42.02
C ALA A 491 29.28 -25.14 -42.69
N GLU A 492 27.99 -25.41 -42.88
CA GLU A 492 27.33 -25.75 -44.17
C GLU A 492 27.94 -26.78 -45.14
N ARG A 493 27.10 -27.77 -45.59
CA ARG A 493 27.20 -28.29 -46.96
C ARG A 493 25.93 -28.94 -47.58
N GLU A 494 25.26 -28.15 -48.42
CA GLU A 494 24.47 -28.44 -49.65
C GLU A 494 23.96 -29.85 -50.04
N ARG A 495 22.66 -29.91 -50.43
CA ARG A 495 22.13 -30.03 -51.83
C ARG A 495 20.58 -29.91 -51.82
N ARG A 496 19.90 -29.10 -52.67
CA ARG A 496 19.53 -29.24 -54.11
C ARG A 496 18.84 -30.58 -54.47
N ALA A 497 17.73 -30.65 -55.21
CA ALA A 497 16.91 -29.66 -55.97
C ALA A 497 15.38 -29.85 -55.67
N ASP A 498 14.35 -29.25 -56.29
CA ASP A 498 14.06 -28.99 -57.72
C ASP A 498 13.07 -27.82 -58.00
N ASN A 499 12.71 -27.59 -59.27
CA ASN A 499 12.07 -26.36 -59.79
C ASN A 499 10.55 -26.41 -60.12
N ALA A 500 9.89 -25.27 -59.86
CA ALA A 500 8.91 -24.53 -60.67
C ALA A 500 7.78 -25.22 -61.50
N ALA A 501 6.53 -24.90 -61.13
CA ALA A 501 5.38 -24.52 -61.99
C ALA A 501 4.36 -23.79 -61.07
N GLY A 502 3.40 -22.97 -61.51
CA GLY A 502 3.00 -22.44 -62.83
C GLY A 502 1.65 -21.72 -62.63
N GLY A 503 1.44 -20.51 -63.15
CA GLY A 503 0.34 -19.63 -62.70
C GLY A 503 -0.87 -19.49 -63.65
N THR A 504 -1.96 -18.98 -63.08
CA THR A 504 -3.09 -18.28 -63.74
C THR A 504 -3.64 -17.23 -62.79
#